data_AF-A0A150MSG0-F1
#
_entry.id   AF-A0A150MSG0-F1
#
_cell.length_a   1.000
_cell.length_b   1.000
_cell.length_c   1.000
_cell.angle_alpha   90.00
_cell.angle_beta   90.00
_cell.angle_gamma   90.00
#
_symmetry.space_group_name_H-M   'P 1'
#
loop_
_entity.id
_entity.type
_entity.pdbx_description
1 polymer ?
#
loop_
_entity_poly.entity_id
_entity_poly.type
_entity_poly.pdbx_seq_one_letter_code
_entity_poly.pdbx_strand_id
1 'polypeptide(L)' 'MAKENRPSRDQFCCRACGYAAPVDNVAAENIRRAAVNQPNAAAN' A
#
# COMPACT_ATOMS: atom_id res chain seq x y z
N MET A 1 3.36 2.57 3.75
CA MET A 1 4.17 2.35 2.53
C MET A 1 5.39 3.22 2.62
N ALA A 2 6.59 2.64 2.62
CA ALA A 2 7.82 3.43 2.66
C ALA A 2 7.93 4.30 1.38
N LYS A 3 8.42 5.52 1.52
CA LYS A 3 8.46 6.54 0.46
C LYS A 3 9.24 6.07 -0.78
N GLU A 4 10.14 5.09 -0.64
CA GLU A 4 10.91 4.54 -1.77
C GLU A 4 10.07 3.77 -2.81
N ASN A 5 8.89 3.27 -2.43
CA ASN A 5 7.96 2.61 -3.36
C ASN A 5 7.09 3.59 -4.15
N ARG A 6 7.26 4.91 -3.97
CA ARG A 6 6.52 5.96 -4.68
C ARG A 6 7.52 6.87 -5.43
N PRO A 7 8.09 6.41 -6.56
CA PRO A 7 9.12 7.16 -7.30
C PRO A 7 8.62 8.50 -7.84
N SER A 8 7.33 8.63 -8.14
CA SER A 8 6.68 9.90 -8.48
C SER A 8 5.37 10.05 -7.72
N ARG A 9 4.80 11.26 -7.67
CA ARG A 9 3.55 11.50 -6.95
C ARG A 9 2.42 10.58 -7.43
N ASP A 10 2.40 10.24 -8.71
CA ASP A 10 1.27 9.54 -9.32
C ASP A 10 1.56 8.04 -9.58
N GLN A 11 2.81 7.60 -9.40
CA GLN A 11 3.22 6.23 -9.67
C GLN A 11 3.74 5.51 -8.42
N PHE A 12 3.20 4.32 -8.19
CA PHE A 12 3.71 3.35 -7.23
C PHE A 12 4.54 2.31 -7.96
N CYS A 13 5.69 1.94 -7.40
CA CYS A 13 6.51 0.84 -7.86
C CYS A 13 7.03 0.05 -6.65
N CYS A 14 6.60 -1.20 -6.52
CA CYS A 14 7.09 -2.09 -5.49
C CYS A 14 8.51 -2.55 -5.81
N ARG A 15 9.49 -2.11 -5.01
CA ARG A 15 10.88 -2.52 -5.20
C ARG A 15 11.16 -3.99 -4.92
N ALA A 16 10.29 -4.67 -4.17
CA ALA A 16 10.46 -6.08 -3.83
C ALA A 16 10.00 -7.04 -4.93
N CYS A 17 8.91 -6.71 -5.64
CA CYS A 17 8.32 -7.58 -6.66
C CYS A 17 8.24 -6.96 -8.05
N GLY A 18 8.66 -5.71 -8.24
CA GLY A 18 8.63 -5.00 -9.52
C GLY A 18 7.24 -4.52 -9.96
N TYR A 19 6.21 -4.69 -9.14
CA TYR A 19 4.85 -4.28 -9.48
C TYR A 19 4.72 -2.75 -9.56
N ALA A 20 4.30 -2.22 -10.71
CA ALA A 20 4.07 -0.79 -10.91
C ALA A 20 2.61 -0.51 -11.27
N ALA A 21 2.01 0.48 -10.61
CA ALA A 21 0.61 0.85 -10.80
C ALA A 21 0.37 2.30 -10.34
N PRO A 22 -0.77 2.92 -10.72
CA PRO A 22 -1.16 4.24 -10.21
C PRO A 22 -1.29 4.23 -8.67
N VAL A 23 -0.83 5.30 -8.03
CA VAL A 23 -0.85 5.41 -6.55
C VAL A 23 -2.26 5.31 -6.00
N ASP A 24 -3.26 5.93 -6.64
CA ASP A 24 -4.64 5.92 -6.14
C ASP A 24 -5.24 4.52 -6.15
N ASN A 25 -4.98 3.73 -7.18
CA ASN A 25 -5.43 2.34 -7.26
C ASN A 25 -4.81 1.48 -6.16
N VAL A 26 -3.50 1.63 -5.96
CA VAL A 26 -2.77 0.91 -4.92
C VAL A 26 -3.24 1.35 -3.54
N ALA A 27 -3.48 2.64 -3.32
CA ALA A 27 -4.00 3.16 -2.07
C ALA A 27 -5.41 2.60 -1.77
N ALA A 28 -6.31 2.63 -2.75
CA ALA A 28 -7.65 2.06 -2.62
C ALA A 28 -7.59 0.56 -2.27
N GLU A 29 -6.71 -0.19 -2.92
CA GLU A 29 -6.51 -1.61 -2.60
C GLU A 29 -5.95 -1.81 -1.19
N ASN A 30 -4.99 -1.01 -0.76
CA ASN A 30 -4.43 -1.13 0.58
C ASN A 30 -5.44 -0.78 1.68
N ILE A 31 -6.31 0.20 1.45
CA ILE A 31 -7.42 0.51 2.34
C ILE A 31 -8.39 -0.68 2.41
N ARG A 32 -8.76 -1.27 1.27
CA ARG A 32 -9.62 -2.47 1.23
C ARG A 32 -9.00 -3.65 1.99
N ARG A 33 -7.69 -3.88 1.83
CA ARG A 33 -6.95 -4.93 2.54
C ARG A 33 -6.86 -4.64 4.04
N ALA A 34 -6.62 -3.39 4.43
CA ALA A 34 -6.57 -3.00 5.84
C ALA A 34 -7.92 -3.17 6.55
N ALA A 35 -9.04 -2.94 5.84
CA ALA A 35 -10.37 -3.14 6.40
C ALA A 35 -10.66 -4.60 6.82
N VAL A 36 -10.12 -5.57 6.08
CA VAL A 36 -10.31 -7.01 6.37
C VAL A 36 -9.21 -7.60 7.25
N ASN A 37 -8.01 -7.02 7.21
CA ASN A 37 -6.85 -7.44 8.00
C ASN A 37 -6.57 -6.44 9.12
N GLN A 38 -7.60 -6.04 9.86
CA GLN A 38 -7.38 -5.20 11.03
C GLN A 38 -6.59 -6.01 12.07
N PRO A 39 -5.50 -5.45 12.63
CA PRO A 39 -4.84 -6.08 13.75
C PRO A 39 -5.88 -6.23 14.88
N ASN A 40 -5.89 -7.39 15.55
CA ASN A 40 -6.69 -7.55 16.75
C ASN A 40 -6.21 -6.54 17.79
N ALA A 41 -6.95 -5.44 17.96
CA ALA A 41 -6.59 -4.35 18.86
C ALA A 41 -6.72 -4.73 20.35
N ALA A 42 -7.10 -5.96 20.67
CA ALA A 42 -7.03 -6.53 22.02
C ALA A 42 -5.60 -7.02 22.32
N ALA A 43 -4.67 -6.09 22.45
CA ALA A 43 -3.41 -6.30 23.15
C ALA A 43 -3.17 -5.06 24.02
N ASN A 44 -3.74 -5.11 25.22
CA ASN A 44 -3.35 -4.26 26.34
C ASN A 44 -2.13 -4.87 27.04
#